data_AF-A0A1F8CWH4-F1
#
_entry.id   AF-A0A1F8CWH4-F1
#
_cell.length_a   1.000
_cell.length_b   1.000
_cell.length_c   1.000
_cell.angle_alpha   90.00
_cell.angle_beta   90.00
_cell.angle_gamma   90.00
#
_symmetry.space_group_name_H-M   'P 1'
#
loop_
_entity.id
_entity.type
_entity.pdbx_description
1 polymer ?
#
loop_
_entity_poly.entity_id
_entity_poly.type
_entity_poly.pdbx_seq_one_letter_code
_entity_poly.pdbx_strand_id
1 'polypeptide(L)'
;MSEDGKPTSFEVEQTGAQNILVSPPPSPILSQIAILSENDLRIKVIMPLFRGLGADPVMDTHGNDEEGKDVYFCYQDISWCDHHSAVFLKAGDINMSGTGSKDMGHITARIIDAVSSPVLSTNTGHVKEEDIQELYFITNGIVPKRARKHLRDFTRSNLGFRNFIIWDGDLLVSKMKKLIDMSSPLIWPDYIFEVATFEDFCNRVVGYKEKIRK
;
A
#
# COMPACT_ATOMS: atom_id res chain seq x y z
N MET A 1 -22.41 32.57 -79.63
CA MET A 1 -21.05 32.06 -79.89
C MET A 1 -20.16 32.74 -78.85
N SER A 2 -20.15 32.20 -77.64
CA SER A 2 -19.05 31.39 -77.07
C SER A 2 -18.02 32.30 -76.39
N GLU A 3 -18.30 32.67 -75.13
CA GLU A 3 -17.30 33.15 -74.19
C GLU A 3 -16.76 31.96 -73.41
N ASP A 4 -15.50 31.58 -73.64
CA ASP A 4 -14.79 30.55 -72.87
C ASP A 4 -14.08 31.21 -71.67
N GLY A 5 -14.60 30.93 -70.47
CA GLY A 5 -14.04 31.34 -69.19
C GLY A 5 -12.89 30.44 -68.72
N LYS A 6 -11.78 31.07 -68.30
CA LYS A 6 -10.62 30.42 -67.65
C LYS A 6 -11.01 29.75 -66.32
N PRO A 7 -10.40 28.61 -65.94
CA PRO A 7 -10.57 28.03 -64.62
C PRO A 7 -9.64 28.70 -63.59
N THR A 8 -10.22 29.09 -62.46
CA THR A 8 -9.55 29.61 -61.26
C THR A 8 -8.94 28.46 -60.47
N SER A 9 -7.65 28.54 -60.19
CA SER A 9 -6.92 27.59 -59.34
C SER A 9 -7.32 27.77 -57.86
N PHE A 10 -7.82 26.71 -57.24
CA PHE A 10 -8.03 26.63 -55.80
C PHE A 10 -6.71 26.24 -55.11
N GLU A 11 -6.19 27.13 -54.27
CA GLU A 11 -5.14 26.82 -53.31
C GLU A 11 -5.73 25.96 -52.19
N VAL A 12 -5.16 24.78 -51.99
CA VAL A 12 -5.48 23.88 -50.87
C VAL A 12 -4.55 24.24 -49.73
N GLU A 13 -5.05 24.96 -48.72
CA GLU A 13 -4.35 25.14 -47.44
C GLU A 13 -4.17 23.78 -46.75
N GLN A 14 -2.92 23.30 -46.72
CA GLN A 14 -2.54 22.16 -45.89
C GLN A 14 -2.49 22.60 -44.42
N THR A 15 -3.55 22.29 -43.67
CA THR A 15 -3.57 22.44 -42.22
C THR A 15 -2.63 21.43 -41.59
N GLY A 16 -1.56 21.94 -40.96
CA GLY A 16 -0.54 21.14 -40.28
C GLY A 16 -1.15 20.34 -39.12
N ALA A 17 -1.10 19.01 -39.24
CA ALA A 17 -1.43 18.10 -38.15
C ALA A 17 -0.41 18.29 -37.01
N GLN A 18 -0.82 18.97 -35.95
CA GLN A 18 -0.06 18.99 -34.71
C GLN A 18 -0.01 17.56 -34.15
N ASN A 19 1.19 16.99 -34.06
CA ASN A 19 1.45 15.75 -33.35
C ASN A 19 1.15 15.99 -31.86
N ILE A 20 -0.09 15.72 -31.45
CA ILE A 20 -0.45 15.64 -30.04
C ILE A 20 0.26 14.40 -29.51
N LEU A 21 1.37 14.60 -28.80
CA LEU A 21 2.03 13.57 -28.01
C LEU A 21 1.06 13.15 -26.89
N VAL A 22 0.21 12.16 -27.20
CA VAL A 22 -0.62 11.52 -26.19
C VAL A 22 0.33 10.72 -25.30
N SER A 23 0.41 11.10 -24.02
CA SER A 23 1.16 10.32 -23.05
C SER A 23 0.59 8.90 -22.97
N PRO A 24 1.44 7.87 -22.78
CA PRO A 24 0.94 6.51 -22.62
C PRO A 24 -0.02 6.43 -21.42
N PRO A 25 -1.02 5.55 -21.47
CA PRO A 25 -1.93 5.37 -20.36
C PRO A 25 -1.16 4.95 -19.10
N PRO A 26 -1.61 5.36 -17.90
CA PRO A 26 -0.92 5.02 -16.67
C PRO A 26 -0.90 3.51 -16.44
N SER A 27 0.24 3.00 -16.01
CA SER A 27 0.44 1.59 -15.70
C SER A 27 -0.49 1.15 -14.56
N PRO A 28 -1.09 -0.06 -14.60
CA PRO A 28 -1.88 -0.58 -13.51
C PRO A 28 -1.13 -0.56 -12.18
N ILE A 29 -1.81 -0.21 -11.08
CA ILE A 29 -1.21 -0.14 -9.73
C ILE A 29 -0.43 -1.41 -9.40
N LEU A 30 -1.01 -2.59 -9.66
CA LEU A 30 -0.38 -3.87 -9.38
C LEU A 30 0.98 -4.01 -10.09
N SER A 31 1.07 -3.63 -11.36
CA SER A 31 2.31 -3.70 -12.13
C SER A 31 3.39 -2.78 -11.56
N GLN A 32 3.00 -1.60 -11.06
CA GLN A 32 3.94 -0.67 -10.44
C GLN A 32 4.46 -1.19 -9.09
N ILE A 33 3.60 -1.78 -8.26
CA ILE A 33 4.02 -2.26 -6.93
C ILE A 33 4.70 -3.63 -6.97
N ALA A 34 4.40 -4.49 -7.96
CA ALA A 34 4.94 -5.85 -8.05
C ALA A 34 6.46 -5.89 -8.30
N ILE A 35 7.03 -4.84 -8.89
CA ILE A 35 8.47 -4.72 -9.14
C ILE A 35 9.25 -4.14 -7.95
N LEU A 36 8.57 -3.71 -6.89
CA LEU A 36 9.20 -3.11 -5.73
C LEU A 36 9.92 -4.16 -4.89
N SER A 37 11.10 -3.78 -4.40
CA SER A 37 11.77 -4.49 -3.31
C SER A 37 10.92 -4.42 -2.03
N GLU A 38 11.20 -5.27 -1.05
CA GLU A 38 10.53 -5.24 0.25
C GLU A 38 10.69 -3.86 0.93
N ASN A 39 11.90 -3.29 0.88
CA ASN A 39 12.18 -1.96 1.43
C ASN A 39 11.44 -0.84 0.69
N ASP A 40 11.43 -0.87 -0.65
CA ASP A 40 10.70 0.13 -1.43
C ASP A 40 9.20 0.03 -1.20
N LEU A 41 8.65 -1.19 -1.15
CA LEU A 41 7.25 -1.43 -0.86
C LEU A 41 6.88 -0.89 0.54
N ARG A 42 7.72 -1.16 1.55
CA ARG A 42 7.52 -0.65 2.92
C ARG A 42 7.43 0.87 2.95
N ILE A 43 8.48 1.55 2.48
CA ILE A 43 8.65 2.99 2.65
C ILE A 43 7.74 3.78 1.71
N LYS A 44 7.61 3.36 0.44
CA LYS A 44 6.91 4.14 -0.59
C LYS A 44 5.41 3.84 -0.67
N VAL A 45 4.97 2.69 -0.14
CA VAL A 45 3.56 2.25 -0.26
C VAL A 45 2.93 1.95 1.09
N ILE A 46 3.49 1.03 1.87
CA ILE A 46 2.83 0.53 3.07
C ILE A 46 2.71 1.60 4.16
N MET A 47 3.83 2.23 4.54
CA MET A 47 3.78 3.26 5.58
C MET A 47 2.91 4.46 5.18
N PRO A 48 3.01 5.03 3.96
CA PRO A 48 2.10 6.08 3.52
C PRO A 48 0.64 5.66 3.49
N LEU A 49 0.34 4.43 3.04
CA LEU A 49 -1.02 3.90 3.01
C LEU A 49 -1.63 3.89 4.41
N PHE A 50 -0.94 3.36 5.41
CA PHE A 50 -1.44 3.32 6.78
C PHE A 50 -1.66 4.73 7.37
N ARG A 51 -0.72 5.66 7.14
CA ARG A 51 -0.92 7.07 7.53
C ARG A 51 -2.15 7.68 6.86
N GLY A 52 -2.30 7.50 5.55
CA GLY A 52 -3.44 7.98 4.78
C GLY A 52 -4.77 7.38 5.26
N LEU A 53 -4.77 6.12 5.70
CA LEU A 53 -5.93 5.47 6.32
C LEU A 53 -6.27 6.03 7.71
N GLY A 54 -5.35 6.76 8.35
CA GLY A 54 -5.55 7.43 9.63
C GLY A 54 -4.85 6.76 10.81
N ALA A 55 -3.90 5.86 10.55
CA ALA A 55 -3.03 5.32 11.59
C ALA A 55 -1.99 6.38 12.00
N ASP A 56 -1.73 6.48 13.31
CA ASP A 56 -0.76 7.38 13.91
C ASP A 56 -0.37 6.87 15.33
N PRO A 57 0.93 6.69 15.65
CA PRO A 57 2.07 6.82 14.75
C PRO A 57 2.15 5.66 13.75
N VAL A 58 2.96 5.86 12.71
CA VAL A 58 3.40 4.80 11.78
C VAL A 58 4.93 4.83 11.73
N MET A 59 5.56 3.81 12.32
CA MET A 59 7.01 3.72 12.55
C MET A 59 7.64 2.62 11.70
N ASP A 60 8.82 2.90 11.14
CA ASP A 60 9.66 1.89 10.52
C ASP A 60 10.40 1.13 11.62
N THR A 61 10.19 -0.19 11.68
CA THR A 61 10.83 -1.06 12.67
C THR A 61 11.82 -2.03 12.02
N HIS A 62 12.06 -1.90 10.71
CA HIS A 62 13.00 -2.74 9.99
C HIS A 62 14.45 -2.52 10.43
N GLY A 63 15.16 -3.60 10.74
CA GLY A 63 16.54 -3.53 11.21
C GLY A 63 16.97 -4.71 12.10
N ASN A 64 18.02 -4.51 12.89
CA ASN A 64 18.59 -5.57 13.73
C ASN A 64 17.66 -5.99 14.88
N ASP A 65 16.80 -5.08 15.34
CA ASP A 65 15.86 -5.29 16.45
C ASP A 65 14.40 -5.41 15.94
N GLU A 66 14.22 -5.83 14.68
CA GLU A 66 12.92 -5.86 14.00
C GLU A 66 11.93 -6.85 14.64
N GLU A 67 12.41 -7.91 15.31
CA GLU A 67 11.58 -8.91 16.00
C GLU A 67 10.32 -9.34 15.21
N GLY A 68 10.45 -9.51 13.89
CA GLY A 68 9.37 -9.94 13.00
C GLY A 68 8.45 -8.84 12.47
N LYS A 69 8.66 -7.58 12.86
CA LYS A 69 7.80 -6.43 12.57
C LYS A 69 8.51 -5.48 11.64
N ASP A 70 8.06 -5.36 10.39
CA ASP A 70 8.60 -4.39 9.43
C ASP A 70 8.08 -2.97 9.68
N VAL A 71 6.83 -2.85 10.13
CA VAL A 71 6.20 -1.57 10.45
C VAL A 71 5.37 -1.74 11.71
N TYR A 72 5.44 -0.77 12.61
CA TYR A 72 4.49 -0.63 13.71
C TYR A 72 3.54 0.53 13.43
N PHE A 73 2.28 0.38 13.81
CA PHE A 73 1.33 1.48 13.78
C PHE A 73 0.23 1.37 14.84
N CYS A 74 -0.36 2.51 15.17
CA CYS A 74 -1.57 2.57 15.99
C CYS A 74 -2.73 3.18 15.23
N TYR A 75 -3.94 2.79 15.60
CA TYR A 75 -5.15 3.51 15.20
C TYR A 75 -6.19 3.42 16.31
N GLN A 76 -7.12 4.37 16.33
CA GLN A 76 -8.24 4.34 17.27
C GLN A 76 -9.44 3.63 16.65
N ASP A 77 -10.02 2.70 17.40
CA ASP A 77 -11.29 2.09 17.04
C ASP A 77 -12.48 3.00 17.37
N ILE A 78 -13.69 2.50 17.12
CA ILE A 78 -14.95 3.21 17.42
C ILE A 78 -15.16 3.47 18.92
N SER A 79 -14.43 2.77 19.77
CA SER A 79 -14.47 2.90 21.23
C SER A 79 -13.40 3.87 21.74
N TRP A 80 -12.65 4.51 20.83
CA TRP A 80 -11.52 5.39 21.14
C TRP A 80 -10.38 4.69 21.87
N CYS A 81 -10.29 3.36 21.73
CA CYS A 81 -9.16 2.59 22.23
C CYS A 81 -8.07 2.56 21.17
N ASP A 82 -6.83 2.77 21.59
CA ASP A 82 -5.66 2.60 20.73
C ASP A 82 -5.45 1.10 20.44
N HIS A 83 -5.38 0.76 19.17
CA HIS A 83 -5.04 -0.58 18.70
C HIS A 83 -3.60 -0.62 18.23
N HIS A 84 -2.76 -1.39 18.93
CA HIS A 84 -1.35 -1.57 18.61
C HIS A 84 -1.19 -2.67 17.56
N SER A 85 -0.71 -2.31 16.39
CA SER A 85 -0.65 -3.19 15.23
C SER A 85 0.75 -3.25 14.63
N ALA A 86 1.07 -4.37 14.01
CA ALA A 86 2.31 -4.55 13.27
C ALA A 86 2.05 -5.05 11.85
N VAL A 87 3.00 -4.78 10.97
CA VAL A 87 3.09 -5.35 9.62
C VAL A 87 4.30 -6.27 9.57
N PHE A 88 4.10 -7.45 9.01
CA PHE A 88 5.18 -8.30 8.49
C PHE A 88 5.07 -8.34 6.96
N LEU A 89 6.12 -7.88 6.28
CA LEU A 89 6.13 -7.65 4.84
C LEU A 89 7.00 -8.70 4.14
N LYS A 90 6.51 -9.19 3.00
CA LYS A 90 7.31 -9.98 2.06
C LYS A 90 7.08 -9.54 0.64
N ALA A 91 8.14 -9.37 -0.15
CA ALA A 91 8.02 -9.08 -1.57
C ALA A 91 7.86 -10.35 -2.43
N GLY A 92 6.88 -10.33 -3.33
CA GLY A 92 6.57 -11.35 -4.32
C GLY A 92 5.69 -12.50 -3.78
N ASP A 93 5.47 -13.49 -4.64
CA ASP A 93 4.57 -14.60 -4.35
C ASP A 93 5.02 -15.44 -3.14
N ILE A 94 4.03 -15.90 -2.37
CA ILE A 94 4.21 -16.73 -1.19
C ILE A 94 3.80 -18.15 -1.52
N ASN A 95 4.73 -19.09 -1.45
CA ASN A 95 4.49 -20.49 -1.81
C ASN A 95 4.73 -21.41 -0.61
N MET A 96 4.07 -22.58 -0.60
CA MET A 96 4.25 -23.58 0.46
C MET A 96 5.64 -24.22 0.49
N SER A 97 6.40 -24.11 -0.61
CA SER A 97 7.70 -24.75 -0.83
C SER A 97 8.76 -23.72 -1.24
N GLY A 98 8.65 -22.49 -0.72
CA GLY A 98 9.64 -21.45 -0.95
C GLY A 98 11.02 -21.83 -0.39
N THR A 99 12.06 -21.15 -0.85
CA THR A 99 13.42 -21.25 -0.29
C THR A 99 13.78 -19.96 0.45
N GLY A 100 14.56 -20.05 1.52
CA GLY A 100 15.05 -18.89 2.27
C GLY A 100 13.94 -18.12 2.98
N SER A 101 13.91 -16.79 2.86
CA SER A 101 12.94 -15.93 3.56
C SER A 101 11.48 -16.10 3.14
N LYS A 102 11.23 -16.82 2.02
CA LYS A 102 9.89 -17.16 1.53
C LYS A 102 9.45 -18.57 1.93
N ASP A 103 10.33 -19.31 2.60
CA ASP A 103 9.97 -20.60 3.18
C ASP A 103 8.95 -20.41 4.30
N MET A 104 8.00 -21.34 4.39
CA MET A 104 6.89 -21.23 5.33
C MET A 104 7.37 -21.33 6.78
N GLY A 105 8.40 -22.13 7.07
CA GLY A 105 9.00 -22.23 8.40
C GLY A 105 9.59 -20.89 8.84
N HIS A 106 10.36 -20.25 7.95
CA HIS A 106 10.90 -18.90 8.21
C HIS A 106 9.80 -17.85 8.43
N ILE A 107 8.75 -17.86 7.59
CA ILE A 107 7.60 -16.95 7.75
C ILE A 107 6.92 -17.19 9.11
N THR A 108 6.65 -18.43 9.49
CA THR A 108 6.01 -18.75 10.77
C THR A 108 6.86 -18.39 11.98
N ALA A 109 8.19 -18.56 11.90
CA ALA A 109 9.10 -18.14 12.96
C ALA A 109 9.08 -16.62 13.16
N ARG A 110 9.14 -15.84 12.06
CA ARG A 110 9.04 -14.37 12.14
C ARG A 110 7.68 -13.90 12.66
N ILE A 111 6.61 -14.62 12.35
CA ILE A 111 5.28 -14.34 12.93
C ILE A 111 5.27 -14.59 14.44
N ILE A 112 5.95 -15.63 14.94
CA ILE A 112 6.10 -15.85 16.38
C ILE A 112 6.80 -14.64 17.02
N ASP A 113 7.96 -14.25 16.49
CA ASP A 113 8.71 -13.08 17.00
C ASP A 113 7.83 -11.82 17.01
N ALA A 114 7.08 -11.59 15.93
CA ALA A 114 6.22 -10.43 15.77
C ALA A 114 5.09 -10.36 16.80
N VAL A 115 4.50 -11.51 17.13
CA VAL A 115 3.37 -11.59 18.08
C VAL A 115 3.86 -11.65 19.52
N SER A 116 5.03 -12.24 19.78
CA SER A 116 5.52 -12.50 21.13
C SER A 116 6.37 -11.37 21.72
N SER A 117 6.95 -10.49 20.89
CA SER A 117 7.68 -9.34 21.42
C SER A 117 6.84 -8.06 21.41
N PRO A 118 6.74 -7.35 22.54
CA PRO A 118 6.03 -6.08 22.62
C PRO A 118 6.77 -4.98 21.85
N VAL A 119 6.09 -3.86 21.65
CA VAL A 119 6.66 -2.66 21.01
C VAL A 119 6.68 -1.51 21.99
N LEU A 120 7.73 -0.70 21.92
CA LEU A 120 7.82 0.53 22.70
C LEU A 120 6.92 1.59 22.07
N SER A 121 5.83 1.91 22.75
CA SER A 121 4.89 2.97 22.39
C SER A 121 5.12 4.20 23.26
N THR A 122 5.00 5.38 22.64
CA THR A 122 5.04 6.68 23.35
C THR A 122 3.70 7.42 23.29
N ASN A 123 2.63 6.78 22.80
CA ASN A 123 1.34 7.43 22.56
C ASN A 123 0.69 8.02 23.81
N THR A 124 1.03 7.50 24.99
CA THR A 124 0.50 7.95 26.28
C THR A 124 1.36 9.01 26.96
N GLY A 125 2.38 9.55 26.29
CA GLY A 125 3.35 10.49 26.86
C GLY A 125 4.43 9.83 27.73
N HIS A 126 4.37 8.52 27.91
CA HIS A 126 5.40 7.69 28.55
C HIS A 126 5.79 6.54 27.62
N VAL A 127 7.05 6.12 27.68
CA VAL A 127 7.52 4.91 27.00
C VAL A 127 6.92 3.70 27.71
N LYS A 128 6.09 2.92 27.03
CA LYS A 128 5.49 1.70 27.55
C LYS A 128 5.59 0.58 26.53
N GLU A 129 5.88 -0.63 27.01
CA GLU A 129 5.76 -1.85 26.22
C GLU A 129 4.28 -2.18 26.02
N GLU A 130 3.87 -2.29 24.76
CA GLU A 130 2.51 -2.66 24.37
C GLU A 130 2.54 -3.94 23.54
N ASP A 131 1.58 -4.83 23.81
CA ASP A 131 1.41 -6.06 23.05
C ASP A 131 0.80 -5.74 21.67
N ILE A 132 1.25 -6.47 20.65
CA ILE A 132 0.64 -6.41 19.33
C ILE A 132 -0.75 -7.08 19.39
N GLN A 133 -1.78 -6.31 19.07
CA GLN A 133 -3.18 -6.77 19.05
C GLN A 133 -3.62 -7.22 17.65
N GLU A 134 -3.01 -6.69 16.59
CA GLU A 134 -3.24 -7.11 15.22
C GLU A 134 -1.93 -7.25 14.43
N LEU A 135 -1.81 -8.32 13.65
CA LEU A 135 -0.66 -8.54 12.76
C LEU A 135 -1.12 -8.65 11.31
N TYR A 136 -0.59 -7.76 10.48
CA TYR A 136 -0.83 -7.69 9.05
C TYR A 136 0.32 -8.36 8.30
N PHE A 137 0.07 -9.52 7.71
CA PHE A 137 0.98 -10.10 6.73
C PHE A 137 0.68 -9.52 5.34
N ILE A 138 1.61 -8.76 4.78
CA ILE A 138 1.43 -8.04 3.53
C ILE A 138 2.43 -8.52 2.48
N THR A 139 1.98 -8.67 1.24
CA THR A 139 2.84 -8.90 0.07
C THR A 139 2.29 -8.19 -1.17
N ASN A 140 3.18 -7.78 -2.07
CA ASN A 140 2.84 -7.31 -3.42
C ASN A 140 2.62 -8.45 -4.43
N GLY A 141 2.74 -9.71 -4.01
CA GLY A 141 2.47 -10.90 -4.82
C GLY A 141 1.21 -11.66 -4.39
N ILE A 142 1.07 -12.87 -4.91
CA ILE A 142 -0.07 -13.76 -4.64
C ILE A 142 0.20 -14.62 -3.41
N VAL A 143 -0.83 -14.79 -2.57
CA VAL A 143 -0.85 -15.78 -1.50
C VAL A 143 -1.89 -16.86 -1.83
N PRO A 144 -1.48 -18.04 -2.33
CA PRO A 144 -2.38 -19.13 -2.68
C PRO A 144 -3.24 -19.57 -1.48
N LYS A 145 -4.45 -20.04 -1.75
CA LYS A 145 -5.42 -20.48 -0.73
C LYS A 145 -4.83 -21.44 0.31
N ARG A 146 -3.95 -22.35 -0.11
CA ARG A 146 -3.28 -23.31 0.78
C ARG A 146 -2.34 -22.62 1.78
N ALA A 147 -1.50 -21.69 1.31
CA ALA A 147 -0.62 -20.89 2.16
C ALA A 147 -1.44 -20.00 3.11
N ARG A 148 -2.48 -19.34 2.59
CA ARG A 148 -3.41 -18.53 3.38
C ARG A 148 -4.06 -19.33 4.51
N LYS A 149 -4.51 -20.56 4.23
CA LYS A 149 -5.08 -21.47 5.22
C LYS A 149 -4.02 -21.87 6.26
N HIS A 150 -2.84 -22.29 5.81
CA HIS A 150 -1.76 -22.71 6.69
C HIS A 150 -1.36 -21.62 7.69
N LEU A 151 -1.14 -20.39 7.21
CA LEU A 151 -0.77 -19.26 8.08
C LEU A 151 -1.87 -18.94 9.11
N ARG A 152 -3.14 -18.96 8.70
CA ARG A 152 -4.27 -18.72 9.62
C ARG A 152 -4.45 -19.83 10.64
N ASP A 153 -4.29 -21.07 10.22
CA ASP A 153 -4.36 -22.22 11.13
C ASP A 153 -3.20 -22.15 12.13
N PHE A 154 -1.98 -21.86 11.67
CA PHE A 154 -0.82 -21.67 12.53
C PHE A 154 -1.03 -20.55 13.55
N THR A 155 -1.42 -19.34 13.14
CA THR A 155 -1.59 -18.22 14.08
C THR A 155 -2.69 -18.49 15.10
N ARG A 156 -3.81 -19.10 14.69
CA ARG A 156 -4.96 -19.35 15.57
C ARG A 156 -4.75 -20.54 16.49
N SER A 157 -4.27 -21.65 15.96
CA SER A 157 -4.17 -22.91 16.69
C SER A 157 -2.88 -23.02 17.49
N ASN A 158 -1.77 -22.48 16.99
CA ASN A 158 -0.46 -22.60 17.65
C ASN A 158 -0.17 -21.41 18.56
N LEU A 159 -0.56 -20.20 18.16
CA LEU A 159 -0.27 -18.97 18.93
C LEU A 159 -1.47 -18.43 19.71
N GLY A 160 -2.68 -18.94 19.46
CA GLY A 160 -3.92 -18.34 20.01
C GLY A 160 -4.22 -16.95 19.44
N PHE A 161 -3.47 -16.47 18.45
CA PHE A 161 -3.54 -15.12 17.92
C PHE A 161 -4.59 -15.04 16.79
N ARG A 162 -5.70 -14.37 17.08
CA ARG A 162 -6.89 -14.37 16.20
C ARG A 162 -6.87 -13.27 15.15
N ASN A 163 -6.22 -12.15 15.44
CA ASN A 163 -6.22 -10.94 14.62
C ASN A 163 -5.07 -10.94 13.61
N PHE A 164 -4.95 -12.04 12.88
CA PHE A 164 -4.00 -12.20 11.79
C PHE A 164 -4.66 -11.94 10.44
N ILE A 165 -4.19 -10.89 9.77
CA ILE A 165 -4.77 -10.33 8.55
C ILE A 165 -3.77 -10.51 7.40
N ILE A 166 -4.25 -10.95 6.23
CA ILE A 166 -3.38 -11.18 5.06
C ILE A 166 -3.84 -10.27 3.93
N TRP A 167 -2.96 -9.38 3.48
CA TRP A 167 -3.12 -8.58 2.27
C TRP A 167 -2.13 -9.08 1.20
N ASP A 168 -2.67 -9.82 0.24
CA ASP A 168 -1.96 -10.12 -1.01
C ASP A 168 -2.04 -8.92 -1.96
N GLY A 169 -1.36 -9.00 -3.12
CA GLY A 169 -1.27 -7.90 -4.08
C GLY A 169 -2.64 -7.36 -4.50
N ASP A 170 -3.63 -8.22 -4.73
CA ASP A 170 -4.99 -7.81 -5.10
C ASP A 170 -5.69 -7.04 -3.98
N LEU A 171 -5.63 -7.55 -2.73
CA LEU A 171 -6.24 -6.86 -1.61
C LEU A 171 -5.52 -5.55 -1.29
N LEU A 172 -4.18 -5.52 -1.37
CA LEU A 172 -3.40 -4.30 -1.20
C LEU A 172 -3.81 -3.23 -2.21
N VAL A 173 -3.89 -3.57 -3.50
CA VAL A 173 -4.38 -2.68 -4.56
C VAL A 173 -5.80 -2.20 -4.27
N SER A 174 -6.68 -3.08 -3.79
CA SER A 174 -8.04 -2.70 -3.40
C SER A 174 -8.06 -1.66 -2.26
N LYS A 175 -7.19 -1.81 -1.24
CA LYS A 175 -7.07 -0.82 -0.16
C LYS A 175 -6.56 0.53 -0.66
N MET A 176 -5.56 0.51 -1.54
CA MET A 176 -4.99 1.73 -2.14
C MET A 176 -6.03 2.45 -2.99
N LYS A 177 -6.73 1.74 -3.88
CA LYS A 177 -7.83 2.31 -4.68
C LYS A 177 -8.90 2.93 -3.81
N LYS A 178 -9.34 2.22 -2.77
CA LYS A 178 -10.35 2.75 -1.85
C LYS A 178 -9.91 4.06 -1.19
N LEU A 179 -8.67 4.16 -0.72
CA LEU A 179 -8.14 5.41 -0.17
C LEU A 179 -8.12 6.53 -1.22
N ILE A 180 -7.67 6.22 -2.44
CA ILE A 180 -7.60 7.15 -3.56
C ILE A 180 -9.00 7.66 -3.92
N ASP A 181 -9.95 6.76 -4.19
CA ASP A 181 -11.31 7.08 -4.60
C ASP A 181 -12.03 7.94 -3.54
N MET A 182 -11.80 7.67 -2.25
CA MET A 182 -12.40 8.43 -1.16
C MET A 182 -11.80 9.83 -0.97
N SER A 183 -10.52 10.02 -1.29
CA SER A 183 -9.80 11.24 -0.90
C SER A 183 -9.45 12.13 -2.08
N SER A 184 -9.14 11.55 -3.24
CA SER A 184 -8.77 12.27 -4.46
C SER A 184 -9.75 13.38 -4.82
N PRO A 185 -11.09 13.17 -4.84
CA PRO A 185 -12.02 14.23 -5.20
C PRO A 185 -11.94 15.47 -4.30
N LEU A 186 -11.43 15.31 -3.07
CA LEU A 186 -11.37 16.37 -2.05
C LEU A 186 -10.02 17.09 -2.00
N ILE A 187 -8.92 16.38 -2.29
CA ILE A 187 -7.55 16.88 -2.05
C ILE A 187 -6.70 16.99 -3.31
N TRP A 188 -6.99 16.17 -4.32
CA TRP A 188 -6.27 16.12 -5.58
C TRP A 188 -7.19 15.51 -6.64
N PRO A 189 -8.15 16.30 -7.16
CA PRO A 189 -9.00 15.86 -8.27
C PRO A 189 -8.09 15.44 -9.41
N ASP A 190 -8.31 14.25 -9.96
CA ASP A 190 -7.49 13.65 -11.03
C ASP A 190 -6.16 13.02 -10.58
N TYR A 191 -5.98 12.74 -9.29
CA TYR A 191 -4.84 11.93 -8.85
C TYR A 191 -4.87 10.54 -9.49
N ILE A 192 -3.80 10.22 -10.21
CA ILE A 192 -3.54 8.89 -10.75
C ILE A 192 -2.41 8.30 -9.91
N PHE A 193 -2.56 7.04 -9.53
CA PHE A 193 -1.54 6.37 -8.73
C PHE A 193 -0.21 6.28 -9.47
N GLU A 194 0.82 6.86 -8.86
CA GLU A 194 2.22 6.58 -9.15
C GLU A 194 2.98 6.34 -7.86
N VAL A 195 3.88 5.35 -7.84
CA VAL A 195 4.69 5.04 -6.65
C VAL A 195 5.48 6.27 -6.17
N ALA A 196 5.97 7.08 -7.10
CA ALA A 196 6.78 8.27 -6.79
C ALA A 196 5.98 9.38 -6.08
N THR A 197 4.67 9.47 -6.31
CA THR A 197 3.81 10.55 -5.78
C THR A 197 2.87 10.08 -4.68
N PHE A 198 2.80 8.77 -4.41
CA PHE A 198 1.84 8.21 -3.48
C PHE A 198 2.03 8.67 -2.04
N GLU A 199 3.28 8.87 -1.61
CA GLU A 199 3.55 9.45 -0.30
C GLU A 199 3.00 10.88 -0.15
N ASP A 200 3.24 11.74 -1.15
CA ASP A 200 2.70 13.10 -1.15
C ASP A 200 1.16 13.09 -1.13
N PHE A 201 0.55 12.21 -1.94
CA PHE A 201 -0.89 12.01 -1.91
C PHE A 201 -1.40 11.67 -0.50
N CYS A 202 -0.81 10.67 0.15
CA CYS A 202 -1.19 10.26 1.51
C CYS A 202 -0.97 11.38 2.55
N ASN A 203 0.12 12.14 2.44
CA ASN A 203 0.38 13.29 3.31
C ASN A 203 -0.69 14.38 3.14
N ARG A 204 -1.18 14.62 1.92
CA ARG A 204 -2.32 15.53 1.68
C ARG A 204 -3.61 15.01 2.31
N VAL A 205 -3.84 13.68 2.29
CA VAL A 205 -5.00 13.07 2.97
C VAL A 205 -4.95 13.37 4.46
N VAL A 206 -3.80 13.15 5.10
CA VAL A 206 -3.60 13.41 6.53
C VAL A 206 -3.84 14.88 6.84
N GLY A 207 -3.20 15.79 6.11
CA GLY A 207 -3.36 17.23 6.33
C GLY A 207 -4.80 17.73 6.10
N TYR A 208 -5.54 17.12 5.17
CA TYR A 208 -6.97 17.42 4.99
C TYR A 208 -7.80 16.95 6.20
N LYS A 209 -7.57 15.71 6.68
CA LYS A 209 -8.26 15.15 7.86
C LYS A 209 -8.00 15.97 9.13
N GLU A 210 -6.80 16.51 9.30
CA GLU A 210 -6.47 17.39 10.43
C GLU A 210 -7.19 18.73 10.34
N LYS A 211 -7.31 19.31 9.15
CA LYS A 211 -8.00 20.59 8.93
C LYS A 211 -9.49 20.52 9.26
N ILE A 212 -10.16 19.41 8.93
CA ILE A 212 -11.59 19.23 9.19
C ILE A 212 -11.91 18.84 10.65
N ARG A 213 -10.90 18.43 11.43
CA ARG A 213 -11.04 18.11 12.86
C ARG A 213 -10.92 19.34 13.78
N LYS A 214 -10.39 20.45 13.28
CA LYS A 214 -10.26 21.73 13.97
C LYS A 214 -11.46 22.62 13.70
#